data_AF-A0A8X6MS40-F1
#
_entry.id   AF-A0A8X6MS40-F1
#
_cell.length_a   1.000
_cell.length_b   1.000
_cell.length_c   1.000
_cell.angle_alpha   90.00
_cell.angle_beta   90.00
_cell.angle_gamma   90.00
#
_symmetry.space_group_name_H-M   'P 1'
#
loop_
_entity.id
_entity.type
_entity.pdbx_description
1 polymer ?
#
loop_
_entity_poly.entity_id
_entity_poly.type
_entity_poly.pdbx_seq_one_letter_code
_entity_poly.pdbx_strand_id
1 'polypeptide(L)'
;MSRVIKFWEWPDFIYNLTSGKEVKRHVKTMEDLSKSIIREKKMQYLHGNKDGKKGKRKALMDLLLELHFETQELSEEDICEEVNTFIAA
;
A
#
# COMPACT_ATOMS: atom_id res chain seq x y z
N MET A 1 -2.31 5.45 22.64
CA MET A 1 -1.35 5.58 23.77
C MET A 1 -1.72 4.63 24.93
N SER A 2 -1.89 3.31 24.69
CA SER A 2 -2.28 2.36 25.77
C SER A 2 -1.31 1.18 25.96
N ARG A 3 -0.30 1.04 25.10
CA ARG A 3 0.70 -0.05 25.16
C ARG A 3 1.63 0.03 26.37
N VAL A 4 1.80 1.22 26.95
CA VAL A 4 2.76 1.44 28.06
C VAL A 4 2.19 1.01 29.43
N ILE A 5 0.87 0.84 29.54
CA ILE A 5 0.19 0.63 30.84
C ILE A 5 -0.07 -0.86 31.10
N LYS A 6 -0.14 -1.71 30.07
CA LYS A 6 -0.44 -3.14 30.21
C LYS A 6 0.80 -3.99 29.97
N PHE A 7 1.54 -4.23 31.05
CA PHE A 7 2.70 -5.14 31.06
C PHE A 7 2.38 -6.54 30.49
N TRP A 8 1.12 -6.98 30.59
CA TRP A 8 0.62 -8.25 30.07
C TRP A 8 0.47 -8.32 28.53
N GLU A 9 0.51 -7.20 27.82
CA GLU A 9 0.42 -7.17 26.35
C GLU A 9 1.80 -7.12 25.67
N TRP A 10 2.88 -7.14 26.44
CA TRP A 10 4.26 -7.22 25.89
C TRP A 10 4.60 -8.55 25.22
N PRO A 11 4.14 -9.72 25.71
CA PRO A 11 4.35 -10.97 25.01
C PRO A 11 3.61 -10.96 23.66
N ASP A 12 4.34 -11.14 22.56
CA ASP A 12 3.80 -11.14 21.19
C ASP A 12 2.63 -12.12 21.00
N PHE A 13 2.57 -13.18 21.79
CA PHE A 13 1.48 -14.15 21.78
C PHE A 13 0.13 -13.56 22.23
N ILE A 14 0.12 -12.82 23.34
CA ILE A 14 -1.10 -12.21 23.91
C ILE A 14 -1.62 -11.13 22.95
N TYR A 15 -0.69 -10.34 22.40
CA TYR A 15 -1.00 -9.27 21.43
C TYR A 15 -1.58 -9.84 20.14
N ASN A 16 -0.96 -10.87 19.55
CA ASN A 16 -1.48 -11.52 18.34
C ASN A 16 -2.83 -12.21 18.55
N LEU A 17 -3.16 -12.63 19.78
CA LEU A 17 -4.46 -13.26 20.07
C LEU A 17 -5.62 -12.25 20.15
N THR A 18 -5.34 -11.03 20.65
CA THR A 18 -6.36 -10.01 20.96
C THR A 18 -6.39 -8.89 19.91
N SER A 19 -5.53 -7.88 20.04
CA SER A 19 -5.57 -6.68 19.17
C SER A 19 -4.81 -6.83 17.84
N GLY A 20 -3.85 -7.77 17.76
CA GLY A 20 -3.03 -7.98 16.57
C GLY A 20 -3.84 -8.49 15.36
N LYS A 21 -4.95 -9.20 15.60
CA LYS A 21 -5.84 -9.65 14.52
C LYS A 21 -6.51 -8.50 13.78
N GLU A 22 -6.92 -7.45 14.48
CA GLU A 22 -7.57 -6.29 13.85
C GLU A 22 -6.56 -5.47 13.06
N VAL A 23 -5.39 -5.21 13.62
CA VAL A 23 -4.29 -4.53 12.91
C VAL A 23 -3.91 -5.31 11.65
N LYS A 24 -3.76 -6.64 11.74
CA LYS A 24 -3.44 -7.48 10.58
C LYS A 24 -4.54 -7.46 9.52
N ARG A 25 -5.82 -7.38 9.92
CA ARG A 25 -6.94 -7.22 8.96
C ARG A 25 -6.85 -5.89 8.23
N HIS A 26 -6.62 -4.79 8.93
CA HIS A 26 -6.51 -3.46 8.31
C HIS A 26 -5.32 -3.37 7.35
N VAL A 27 -4.15 -3.89 7.74
CA VAL A 27 -2.98 -3.97 6.87
C VAL A 27 -3.28 -4.78 5.62
N LYS A 28 -3.94 -5.94 5.77
CA LYS A 28 -4.33 -6.77 4.62
C LYS A 28 -5.30 -6.04 3.69
N THR A 29 -6.28 -5.33 4.24
CA THR A 29 -7.20 -4.51 3.42
C THR A 29 -6.45 -3.43 2.65
N MET A 30 -5.48 -2.74 3.26
CA MET A 30 -4.65 -1.74 2.56
C MET A 30 -3.82 -2.37 1.43
N GLU A 31 -3.25 -3.54 1.67
CA GLU A 31 -2.49 -4.29 0.66
C GLU A 31 -3.39 -4.73 -0.51
N ASP A 32 -4.57 -5.28 -0.22
CA ASP A 32 -5.56 -5.70 -1.22
C ASP A 32 -6.04 -4.50 -2.06
N LEU A 33 -6.29 -3.35 -1.43
CA LEU A 33 -6.62 -2.10 -2.12
C LEU A 33 -5.48 -1.66 -3.05
N SER A 34 -4.24 -1.66 -2.55
CA SER A 34 -3.06 -1.29 -3.35
C SER A 34 -2.90 -2.19 -4.56
N LYS A 35 -2.97 -3.52 -4.38
CA LYS A 35 -2.91 -4.51 -5.46
C LYS A 35 -4.03 -4.32 -6.49
N SER A 36 -5.24 -4.02 -6.04
CA SER A 36 -6.37 -3.76 -6.95
C SER A 36 -6.16 -2.54 -7.84
N ILE A 37 -5.64 -1.44 -7.28
CA ILE A 37 -5.34 -0.20 -8.02
C ILE A 37 -4.24 -0.45 -9.04
N ILE A 38 -3.16 -1.13 -8.64
CA ILE A 38 -2.05 -1.50 -9.53
C ILE A 38 -2.57 -2.31 -10.72
N ARG A 39 -3.40 -3.33 -10.45
CA ARG A 39 -3.98 -4.17 -11.50
C ARG A 39 -4.86 -3.38 -12.46
N GLU A 40 -5.71 -2.51 -11.94
CA GLU A 40 -6.57 -1.66 -12.76
C GLU A 40 -5.75 -0.71 -13.64
N LYS A 41 -4.70 -0.09 -13.09
CA LYS A 41 -3.79 0.79 -13.84
C LYS A 41 -3.04 0.02 -14.92
N LYS A 42 -2.53 -1.18 -14.63
CA LYS A 42 -1.88 -2.06 -15.61
C LYS A 42 -2.82 -2.39 -16.77
N MET A 43 -4.09 -2.67 -16.50
CA MET A 43 -5.10 -2.87 -17.55
C MET A 43 -5.35 -1.60 -18.38
N GLN A 44 -5.41 -0.43 -17.74
CA GLN A 44 -5.56 0.85 -18.44
C GLN A 44 -4.34 1.15 -19.35
N TYR A 45 -3.12 0.87 -18.89
CA TYR A 45 -1.90 0.98 -19.69
C TYR A 45 -1.92 0.03 -20.90
N LEU A 46 -2.31 -1.23 -20.71
CA LEU A 46 -2.39 -2.23 -21.79
C LEU A 46 -3.46 -1.92 -22.84
N HIS A 47 -4.62 -1.41 -22.42
CA HIS A 47 -5.68 -1.01 -23.34
C HIS A 47 -5.37 0.27 -24.14
N GLY A 48 -4.17 0.83 -23.99
CA GLY A 48 -3.73 1.98 -24.77
C GLY A 48 -4.49 3.26 -24.44
N ASN A 49 -5.27 3.28 -23.36
CA ASN A 49 -5.91 4.49 -22.88
C ASN A 49 -4.87 5.33 -22.13
N LYS A 50 -3.89 5.85 -22.88
CA LYS A 50 -3.06 6.99 -22.47
C LYS A 50 -3.96 8.22 -22.48
N ASP A 51 -4.97 8.25 -21.60
CA ASP A 51 -5.58 9.49 -21.15
C ASP A 51 -4.54 10.20 -20.28
N GLY A 52 -3.50 10.67 -20.97
CA GLY A 52 -2.50 11.57 -20.48
C GLY A 52 -3.22 12.83 -20.06
N LYS A 53 -3.59 12.90 -18.78
CA LYS A 53 -3.74 14.16 -18.07
C LYS A 53 -2.37 14.81 -17.95
N LYS A 54 -1.77 15.18 -19.09
CA LYS A 54 -0.65 16.11 -19.19
C LYS A 54 -1.17 17.44 -18.62
N GLY A 55 -0.98 17.64 -17.31
CA GLY A 55 -1.36 18.87 -16.61
C GLY A 55 -2.29 18.74 -15.41
N LYS A 56 -2.70 17.53 -14.98
CA LYS A 56 -3.38 17.37 -13.67
C LYS A 56 -2.43 16.73 -12.67
N ARG A 57 -2.48 17.21 -11.42
CA ARG A 57 -1.79 16.64 -10.24
C ARG A 57 -2.00 15.12 -10.24
N LYS A 58 -0.97 14.36 -10.60
CA LYS A 58 -1.02 12.89 -10.56
C LYS A 58 -1.07 12.48 -9.09
N ALA A 59 -1.86 11.46 -8.78
CA ALA A 59 -1.80 10.86 -7.46
C ALA A 59 -0.40 10.27 -7.26
N LEU A 60 0.13 10.27 -6.03
CA LEU A 60 1.45 9.72 -5.73
C LEU A 60 1.59 8.28 -6.25
N MET A 61 0.54 7.47 -6.08
CA MET A 61 0.49 6.10 -6.58
C MET A 61 0.56 6.00 -8.11
N ASP A 62 -0.03 6.96 -8.82
CA ASP A 62 0.05 7.00 -10.29
C ASP A 62 1.47 7.34 -10.78
N LEU A 63 2.19 8.20 -10.05
CA LEU A 63 3.58 8.55 -10.36
C LEU A 63 4.52 7.37 -10.14
N LEU A 64 4.36 6.66 -9.01
CA LEU A 64 5.18 5.49 -8.71
C LEU A 64 4.93 4.35 -9.70
N LEU A 65 3.67 4.14 -10.09
CA LEU A 65 3.33 3.14 -11.10
C LEU A 65 3.90 3.47 -12.48
N GLU A 66 3.81 4.73 -12.89
CA GLU A 66 4.40 5.17 -14.17
C GLU A 66 5.92 5.02 -14.19
N LEU A 67 6.59 5.39 -13.09
CA LEU A 67 8.03 5.16 -12.92
C LEU A 67 8.36 3.67 -13.02
N HIS A 68 7.61 2.82 -12.34
CA HIS A 68 7.77 1.36 -12.42
C HIS A 68 7.62 0.82 -13.85
N PHE A 69 6.61 1.29 -14.59
CA PHE A 69 6.43 0.87 -15.98
C PHE A 69 7.51 1.41 -16.93
N GLU A 70 8.15 2.54 -16.61
CA GLU A 70 9.21 3.15 -17.43
C GLU A 70 10.61 2.59 -17.13
N THR A 71 10.99 2.43 -15.86
CA THR A 71 12.34 1.99 -15.49
C THR A 71 12.43 0.50 -15.16
N GLN A 72 11.32 -0.18 -14.83
CA GLN A 72 11.30 -1.59 -14.41
C GLN A 72 12.21 -1.91 -13.20
N GLU A 73 12.73 -0.89 -12.51
CA GLU A 73 13.73 -1.03 -11.44
C GLU A 73 13.12 -1.40 -10.08
N LEU A 74 11.84 -1.09 -9.88
CA LEU A 74 11.12 -1.32 -8.62
C LEU A 74 10.25 -2.58 -8.73
N SER A 75 10.13 -3.38 -7.67
CA SER A 75 9.12 -4.44 -7.61
C SER A 75 7.72 -3.86 -7.36
N GLU A 76 6.67 -4.57 -7.75
CA GLU A 76 5.28 -4.23 -7.33
C GLU A 76 5.16 -4.23 -5.80
N GLU A 77 5.94 -5.09 -5.11
CA GLU A 77 6.05 -5.11 -3.64
C GLU A 77 6.65 -3.81 -3.09
N ASP A 78 7.75 -3.31 -3.67
CA ASP A 78 8.45 -2.11 -3.20
C ASP A 78 7.53 -0.87 -3.28
N ILE A 79 6.75 -0.77 -4.37
CA ILE A 79 5.76 0.31 -4.54
C ILE A 79 4.68 0.22 -3.47
N CYS A 80 4.21 -0.99 -3.15
CA CYS A 80 3.23 -1.18 -2.09
C CYS A 80 3.80 -0.78 -0.73
N GLU A 81 5.04 -1.13 -0.42
CA GLU A 81 5.69 -0.74 0.84
C GLU A 81 5.87 0.77 0.94
N GLU A 82 6.29 1.43 -0.13
CA GLU A 82 6.50 2.87 -0.16
C GLU A 82 5.16 3.62 -0.03
N VAL A 83 4.11 3.19 -0.75
CA VAL A 83 2.75 3.76 -0.61
C VAL A 83 2.19 3.54 0.79
N ASN A 84 2.33 2.33 1.35
CA ASN A 84 1.90 2.03 2.72
C ASN A 84 2.62 2.94 3.73
N THR A 85 3.91 3.20 3.52
CA THR A 85 4.69 4.11 4.35
C THR A 85 4.16 5.54 4.28
N PHE A 86 3.85 6.04 3.08
CA PHE A 86 3.26 7.39 2.91
C PHE A 86 1.85 7.54 3.49
N ILE A 87 1.06 6.46 3.55
CA ILE A 87 -0.27 6.48 4.17
C ILE A 87 -0.17 6.44 5.70
N ALA A 88 0.84 5.76 6.23
CA ALA A 88 1.04 5.57 7.66
C ALA A 88 1.83 6.71 8.34
N ALA A 89 2.65 7.46 7.59
CA ALA A 89 3.44 8.60 8.04
C ALA A 89 2.59 9.88 8.20
#